data_AF-A0A930XEW5-F1
#
_entry.id   AF-A0A930XEW5-F1
#
_cell.length_a   1.000
_cell.length_b   1.000
_cell.length_c   1.000
_cell.angle_alpha   90.00
_cell.angle_beta   90.00
_cell.angle_gamma   90.00
#
_symmetry.space_group_name_H-M   'P 1'
#
loop_
_entity.id
_entity.type
_entity.pdbx_description
1 polymer ?
#
loop_
_entity_poly.entity_id
_entity_poly.type
_entity_poly.pdbx_seq_one_letter_code
_entity_poly.pdbx_strand_id
1 'polypeptide(L)'
;MLSQIVRPMVRTQIRLLANSQATRSTLITTIAQWLGFLGVRAKVTQLETQSDQIQVSLTVGKPDACDDCDWEQIIKNLDRSQASSDTAQLQDTALSPQQERKLQRLLAYIIQVGDPNCPTDWDSLYPQLQLLGFEESLLLGIRAALKVPQSLDLLMEDLDPDVAAIALSKAVGIALLDRQVNPQEDKALAALLEVMKQPTG
;
A
#
# COMPACT_ATOMS: atom_id res chain seq x y z
N MET A 1 9.83 -12.94 10.13
CA MET A 1 9.57 -13.35 11.53
C MET A 1 8.61 -12.40 12.27
N LEU A 2 8.53 -11.10 11.91
CA LEU A 2 7.53 -10.16 12.47
C LEU A 2 6.07 -10.59 12.26
N SER A 3 5.69 -11.08 11.08
CA SER A 3 4.30 -11.51 10.79
C SER A 3 3.83 -12.71 11.63
N GLN A 4 4.74 -13.57 12.11
CA GLN A 4 4.40 -14.71 12.98
C GLN A 4 4.22 -14.31 14.46
N ILE A 5 4.70 -13.13 14.87
CA ILE A 5 4.55 -12.61 16.24
C ILE A 5 3.39 -11.61 16.29
N VAL A 6 3.29 -10.74 15.28
CA VAL A 6 2.25 -9.70 15.21
C VAL A 6 0.86 -10.31 14.98
N ARG A 7 0.71 -11.32 14.10
CA ARG A 7 -0.61 -11.93 13.81
C ARG A 7 -1.24 -12.62 15.03
N PRO A 8 -0.53 -13.46 15.82
CA PRO A 8 -1.08 -14.01 17.06
C PRO A 8 -1.39 -12.94 18.10
N MET A 9 -0.58 -11.88 18.20
CA MET A 9 -0.78 -10.79 19.14
C MET A 9 -2.03 -9.96 18.78
N VAL A 10 -2.19 -9.61 17.50
CA VAL A 10 -3.40 -8.96 16.96
C VAL A 10 -4.62 -9.86 17.16
N ARG A 11 -4.54 -11.16 16.87
CA ARG A 11 -5.64 -12.12 17.09
C ARG A 11 -6.02 -12.24 18.56
N THR A 12 -5.04 -12.19 19.46
CA THR A 12 -5.25 -12.21 20.91
C THR A 12 -5.89 -10.90 21.38
N GLN A 13 -5.43 -9.75 20.87
CA GLN A 13 -6.04 -8.45 21.18
C GLN A 13 -7.47 -8.33 20.63
N ILE A 14 -7.76 -8.83 19.43
CA ILE A 14 -9.12 -8.91 18.88
C ILE A 14 -10.02 -9.80 19.74
N ARG A 15 -9.53 -10.96 20.20
CA ARG A 15 -10.28 -11.83 21.12
C ARG A 15 -10.52 -11.17 22.47
N LEU A 16 -9.55 -10.43 22.99
CA LEU A 16 -9.70 -9.67 24.24
C LEU A 16 -10.67 -8.50 24.07
N LEU A 17 -10.69 -7.85 22.91
CA LEU A 17 -11.64 -6.81 22.55
C LEU A 17 -13.07 -7.35 22.45
N ALA A 18 -13.26 -8.54 21.87
CA ALA A 18 -14.57 -9.20 21.78
C ALA A 18 -15.13 -9.59 23.17
N ASN A 19 -14.28 -9.80 24.16
CA ASN A 19 -14.66 -10.16 25.53
C ASN A 19 -14.68 -8.97 26.51
N SER A 20 -14.34 -7.76 26.04
CA SER A 20 -14.26 -6.54 26.85
C SER A 20 -15.57 -5.74 26.76
N GLN A 21 -16.07 -5.24 27.89
CA GLN A 21 -17.19 -4.29 27.94
C GLN A 21 -16.78 -2.86 27.53
N ALA A 22 -15.48 -2.60 27.39
CA ALA A 22 -14.90 -1.30 27.03
C ALA A 22 -14.30 -1.29 25.61
N THR A 23 -14.83 -2.14 24.71
CA THR A 23 -14.30 -2.43 23.37
C THR A 23 -13.92 -1.18 22.59
N ARG A 24 -14.76 -0.13 22.64
CA ARG A 24 -14.54 1.11 21.88
C ARG A 24 -13.27 1.85 22.31
N SER A 25 -13.08 2.04 23.62
CA SER A 25 -11.91 2.76 24.15
C SER A 25 -10.61 1.98 23.94
N THR A 26 -10.64 0.67 24.18
CA THR A 26 -9.46 -0.19 24.02
C THR A 26 -9.07 -0.32 22.56
N LEU A 27 -10.03 -0.42 21.64
CA LEU A 27 -9.76 -0.51 20.21
C LEU A 27 -9.16 0.80 19.67
N ILE A 28 -9.66 1.95 20.13
CA ILE A 28 -9.10 3.27 19.81
C ILE A 28 -7.63 3.37 20.23
N THR A 29 -7.32 3.04 21.49
CA THR A 29 -5.95 3.08 22.00
C THR A 29 -5.03 2.10 21.29
N THR A 30 -5.54 0.91 20.97
CA THR A 30 -4.75 -0.15 20.32
C THR A 30 -4.35 0.25 18.89
N ILE A 31 -5.28 0.79 18.10
CA ILE A 31 -4.98 1.27 16.74
C ILE A 31 -3.97 2.43 16.77
N ALA A 32 -4.18 3.41 17.67
CA ALA A 32 -3.25 4.52 17.83
C ALA A 32 -1.84 4.05 18.25
N GLN A 33 -1.75 3.05 19.15
CA GLN A 33 -0.47 2.46 19.56
C GLN A 33 0.22 1.69 18.45
N TRP A 34 -0.50 0.91 17.64
CA TRP A 34 0.07 0.20 16.50
C TRP A 34 0.66 1.16 15.47
N LEU A 35 -0.03 2.26 15.17
CA LEU A 35 0.50 3.32 14.32
C LEU A 35 1.70 4.04 14.97
N GLY A 36 1.67 4.23 16.29
CA GLY A 36 2.79 4.75 17.05
C GLY A 36 4.06 3.89 16.96
N PHE A 37 3.94 2.57 16.94
CA PHE A 37 5.09 1.67 16.72
C PHE A 37 5.70 1.81 15.32
N LEU A 38 4.96 2.35 14.35
CA LEU A 38 5.43 2.66 13.01
C LEU A 38 5.99 4.10 12.89
N GLY A 39 6.13 4.82 14.01
CA GLY A 39 6.60 6.21 14.03
C GLY A 39 5.54 7.24 13.59
N VAL A 40 4.26 6.84 13.55
CA VAL A 40 3.14 7.67 13.12
C VAL A 40 2.27 8.02 14.32
N ARG A 41 2.17 9.31 14.64
CA ARG A 41 1.25 9.78 15.68
C ARG A 41 -0.17 9.84 15.12
N ALA A 42 -1.01 8.90 15.51
CA ALA A 42 -2.41 8.86 15.09
C ALA A 42 -3.38 9.02 16.26
N LYS A 43 -4.46 9.76 16.04
CA LYS A 43 -5.60 9.87 16.96
C LYS A 43 -6.86 9.39 16.24
N VAL A 44 -7.54 8.39 16.81
CA VAL A 44 -8.84 7.94 16.29
C VAL A 44 -9.90 8.98 16.66
N THR A 45 -10.54 9.57 15.66
CA THR A 45 -11.56 10.63 15.84
C THR A 45 -12.97 10.08 15.82
N GLN A 46 -13.22 9.03 15.04
CA GLN A 46 -14.55 8.44 14.89
C GLN A 46 -14.43 6.92 14.76
N LEU A 47 -15.30 6.22 15.47
CA LEU A 47 -15.42 4.77 15.39
C LEU A 47 -16.91 4.45 15.26
N GLU A 48 -17.29 3.94 14.09
CA GLU A 48 -18.67 3.58 13.76
C GLU A 48 -18.73 2.13 13.31
N THR A 49 -19.82 1.46 13.65
CA THR A 49 -20.12 0.11 13.16
C THR A 49 -21.05 0.26 11.97
N GLN A 50 -20.58 -0.08 10.78
CA GLN A 50 -21.35 -0.10 9.55
C GLN A 50 -21.61 -1.56 9.15
N SER A 51 -22.79 -2.06 9.49
CA SER A 51 -23.21 -3.43 9.23
C SER A 51 -22.23 -4.49 9.77
N ASP A 52 -21.35 -5.02 8.92
CA ASP A 52 -20.34 -6.06 9.23
C ASP A 52 -18.91 -5.49 9.34
N GLN A 53 -18.77 -4.16 9.30
CA GLN A 53 -17.47 -3.49 9.28
C GLN A 53 -17.38 -2.43 10.38
N ILE A 54 -16.17 -2.17 10.86
CA ILE A 54 -15.87 -1.07 11.76
C ILE A 54 -15.19 0.02 10.94
N GLN A 55 -15.87 1.15 10.76
CA GLN A 55 -15.30 2.32 10.12
C GLN A 55 -14.52 3.12 11.17
N VAL A 56 -13.25 3.40 10.86
CA VAL A 56 -12.33 4.13 11.73
C VAL A 56 -11.86 5.38 11.01
N SER A 57 -12.13 6.54 11.57
CA SER A 57 -11.54 7.81 11.12
C SER A 57 -10.33 8.15 12.00
N LEU A 58 -9.23 8.51 11.36
CA LEU A 58 -7.95 8.77 11.99
C LEU A 58 -7.49 10.18 11.62
N THR A 59 -6.96 10.92 12.59
CA THR A 59 -6.11 12.09 12.34
C THR A 59 -4.67 11.65 12.50
N VAL A 60 -3.87 11.87 11.46
CA VAL A 60 -2.45 11.52 11.44
C VAL A 60 -1.62 12.79 11.53
N GLY A 61 -0.70 12.83 12.50
CA GLY A 61 0.31 13.87 12.62
C GLY A 61 1.55 13.53 11.79
N LYS A 62 2.44 14.51 11.67
CA LYS A 62 3.73 14.38 10.98
C LYS A 62 4.50 13.15 11.49
N PRO A 63 4.91 12.21 10.61
CA PRO A 63 5.78 11.11 10.98
C PRO A 63 7.17 11.60 11.41
N ASP A 64 7.82 10.89 12.33
CA ASP A 64 9.12 11.30 12.88
C ASP A 64 10.25 11.34 11.83
N ALA A 65 10.12 10.57 10.75
CA ALA A 65 11.10 10.47 9.65
C ALA A 65 10.83 11.41 8.47
N CYS A 66 9.80 12.25 8.53
CA CYS A 66 9.44 13.17 7.46
C CYS A 66 10.04 14.57 7.73
N ASP A 67 10.46 15.29 6.70
CA ASP A 67 10.94 16.68 6.84
C ASP A 67 9.75 17.66 6.92
N ASP A 68 9.96 18.82 7.56
CA ASP A 68 8.88 19.81 7.73
C ASP A 68 8.39 20.37 6.38
N CYS A 69 9.30 20.58 5.42
CA CYS A 69 8.94 21.08 4.08
C CYS A 69 8.05 20.10 3.31
N ASP A 70 8.39 18.82 3.32
CA ASP A 70 7.61 17.77 2.64
C ASP A 70 6.24 17.63 3.29
N TRP A 71 6.17 17.67 4.63
CA TRP A 71 4.92 17.59 5.37
C TRP A 71 3.98 18.77 5.06
N GLU A 72 4.50 19.99 5.02
CA GLU A 72 3.73 21.18 4.61
C GLU A 72 3.24 21.08 3.17
N GLN A 73 4.07 20.54 2.26
CA GLN A 73 3.68 20.36 0.87
C GLN A 73 2.58 19.32 0.71
N ILE A 74 2.63 18.21 1.47
CA ILE A 74 1.56 17.21 1.52
C ILE A 74 0.24 17.85 1.99
N ILE A 75 0.27 18.63 3.08
CA ILE A 75 -0.93 19.33 3.59
C ILE A 75 -1.49 20.27 2.52
N LYS A 76 -0.64 21.09 1.89
CA LYS A 76 -1.07 22.01 0.81
C LYS A 76 -1.69 21.27 -0.37
N ASN A 77 -1.14 20.13 -0.76
CA ASN A 77 -1.68 19.32 -1.84
C ASN A 77 -3.06 18.75 -1.47
N LEU A 78 -3.23 18.26 -0.24
CA LEU A 78 -4.51 17.75 0.26
C LEU A 78 -5.57 18.85 0.35
N ASP A 79 -5.23 20.03 0.87
CA ASP A 79 -6.13 21.18 0.96
C ASP A 79 -6.59 21.64 -0.44
N ARG A 80 -5.69 21.64 -1.42
CA ARG A 80 -6.00 21.98 -2.81
C ARG A 80 -6.95 20.97 -3.47
N SER A 81 -6.75 19.67 -3.19
CA SER A 81 -7.66 18.61 -3.64
C SER A 81 -9.03 18.74 -3.01
N GLN A 82 -9.11 19.10 -1.72
CA GLN A 82 -10.38 19.28 -1.02
C GLN A 82 -11.17 20.51 -1.52
N ALA A 83 -10.48 21.61 -1.86
CA ALA A 83 -11.11 22.80 -2.45
C ALA A 83 -11.71 22.56 -3.85
N SER A 84 -11.35 21.45 -4.50
CA SER A 84 -11.76 21.10 -5.86
C SER A 84 -12.87 20.05 -5.91
N SER A 85 -13.36 19.56 -4.77
CA SER A 85 -14.33 18.45 -4.71
C SER A 85 -15.42 18.71 -3.67
N ASP A 86 -16.50 19.37 -4.10
CA ASP A 86 -17.79 19.27 -3.43
C ASP A 86 -18.34 17.85 -3.64
N THR A 87 -18.47 17.09 -2.55
CA THR A 87 -19.30 15.89 -2.45
C THR A 87 -19.03 14.78 -3.49
N ALA A 88 -17.85 14.17 -3.43
CA ALA A 88 -17.72 12.78 -3.85
C ALA A 88 -17.11 12.01 -2.69
N GLN A 89 -17.71 10.85 -2.40
CA GLN A 89 -17.13 9.83 -1.54
C GLN A 89 -15.64 9.64 -1.88
N LEU A 90 -14.86 9.09 -0.94
CA LEU A 90 -13.50 8.55 -1.14
C LEU A 90 -13.51 7.44 -2.21
N GLN A 91 -13.98 7.73 -3.42
CA GLN A 91 -13.87 6.90 -4.59
C GLN A 91 -12.44 7.04 -5.03
N ASP A 92 -11.82 5.87 -5.16
CA ASP A 92 -10.52 5.60 -5.72
C ASP A 92 -10.00 6.73 -6.59
N THR A 93 -8.74 7.08 -6.38
CA THR A 93 -7.92 7.76 -7.38
C THR A 93 -7.99 6.89 -8.63
N ALA A 94 -9.00 7.13 -9.47
CA ALA A 94 -9.37 6.25 -10.56
C ALA A 94 -8.29 6.41 -11.62
N LEU A 95 -7.30 5.54 -11.52
CA LEU A 95 -6.23 5.45 -12.50
C LEU A 95 -6.88 5.30 -13.86
N SER A 96 -6.39 6.04 -14.85
CA SER A 96 -6.85 5.83 -16.21
C SER A 96 -6.57 4.37 -16.62
N PRO A 97 -7.35 3.77 -17.53
CA PRO A 97 -7.13 2.39 -17.96
C PRO A 97 -5.71 2.12 -18.48
N GLN A 98 -5.02 3.14 -18.98
CA GLN A 98 -3.62 3.05 -19.41
C GLN A 98 -2.66 3.00 -18.22
N GLN A 99 -2.88 3.84 -17.20
CA GLN A 99 -2.09 3.84 -15.97
C GLN A 99 -2.29 2.53 -15.17
N GLU A 100 -3.52 2.00 -15.11
CA GLU A 100 -3.80 0.70 -14.49
C GLU A 100 -3.04 -0.44 -15.15
N ARG A 101 -3.05 -0.51 -16.49
CA ARG A 101 -2.30 -1.53 -17.24
C ARG A 101 -0.80 -1.41 -16.98
N LYS A 102 -0.28 -0.19 -16.88
CA LYS A 102 1.13 0.07 -16.59
C LYS A 102 1.48 -0.39 -15.17
N LEU A 103 0.65 -0.05 -14.19
CA LEU A 103 0.75 -0.54 -12.81
C LEU A 103 0.74 -2.06 -12.75
N GLN A 104 -0.21 -2.72 -13.41
CA GLN A 104 -0.31 -4.19 -13.45
C GLN A 104 0.96 -4.83 -14.02
N ARG A 105 1.53 -4.25 -15.08
CA ARG A 105 2.77 -4.72 -15.70
C ARG A 105 4.00 -4.49 -14.82
N LEU A 106 4.06 -3.37 -14.13
CA LEU A 106 5.12 -3.09 -13.14
C LEU A 106 5.12 -4.11 -12.01
N LEU A 107 3.94 -4.38 -11.44
CA LEU A 107 3.79 -5.35 -10.37
C LEU A 107 4.10 -6.78 -10.85
N ALA A 108 3.67 -7.12 -12.06
CA ALA A 108 4.02 -8.39 -12.69
C ALA A 108 5.54 -8.53 -12.90
N TYR A 109 6.22 -7.46 -13.34
CA TYR A 109 7.67 -7.46 -13.49
C TYR A 109 8.37 -7.73 -12.15
N ILE A 110 7.95 -7.06 -11.07
CA ILE A 110 8.52 -7.26 -9.73
C ILE A 110 8.36 -8.72 -9.28
N ILE A 111 7.18 -9.32 -9.49
CA ILE A 111 6.94 -10.73 -9.19
C ILE A 111 7.87 -11.66 -9.99
N GLN A 112 8.10 -11.35 -11.28
CA GLN A 112 8.96 -12.15 -12.15
C GLN A 112 10.44 -12.07 -11.75
N VAL A 113 10.91 -10.88 -11.37
CA VAL A 113 12.30 -10.72 -10.95
C VAL A 113 12.54 -11.20 -9.51
N GLY A 114 11.50 -11.37 -8.70
CA GLY A 114 11.58 -11.93 -7.35
C GLY A 114 12.14 -13.35 -7.32
N ASP A 115 11.72 -14.20 -8.25
CA ASP A 115 12.31 -15.53 -8.46
C ASP A 115 12.59 -15.77 -9.96
N PRO A 116 13.79 -15.37 -10.45
CA PRO A 116 14.14 -15.49 -11.87
C PRO A 116 14.28 -16.94 -12.34
N ASN A 117 14.45 -17.89 -11.42
CA ASN A 117 14.81 -19.27 -11.72
C ASN A 117 13.63 -20.25 -11.63
N CYS A 118 12.54 -19.86 -10.97
CA CYS A 118 11.31 -20.65 -10.92
C CYS A 118 10.19 -19.98 -11.72
N PRO A 119 9.40 -20.73 -12.50
CA PRO A 119 8.18 -20.19 -13.08
C PRO A 119 7.25 -19.73 -11.94
N THR A 120 6.75 -18.50 -12.03
CA THR A 120 5.84 -17.92 -11.03
C THR A 120 4.61 -18.82 -10.84
N ASP A 121 4.52 -19.49 -9.70
CA ASP A 121 3.34 -20.28 -9.34
C ASP A 121 2.22 -19.37 -8.85
N TRP A 122 1.34 -19.01 -9.79
CA TRP A 122 0.19 -18.14 -9.52
C TRP A 122 -0.74 -18.69 -8.43
N ASP A 123 -0.90 -20.01 -8.34
CA ASP A 123 -1.85 -20.63 -7.41
C ASP A 123 -1.37 -20.47 -5.95
N SER A 124 -0.06 -20.43 -5.74
CA SER A 124 0.55 -20.12 -4.43
C SER A 124 0.64 -18.62 -4.12
N LEU A 125 0.74 -17.78 -5.16
CA LEU A 125 0.96 -16.33 -5.04
C LEU A 125 -0.34 -15.55 -4.88
N TYR A 126 -1.41 -15.97 -5.57
CA TYR A 126 -2.74 -15.37 -5.46
C TYR A 126 -3.24 -15.16 -4.02
N PRO A 127 -3.26 -16.18 -3.13
CA PRO A 127 -3.73 -15.98 -1.76
C PRO A 127 -2.83 -15.03 -0.96
N GLN A 128 -1.55 -14.91 -1.30
CA GLN A 128 -0.62 -14.00 -0.64
C GLN A 128 -0.87 -12.54 -1.06
N LEU A 129 -1.11 -12.29 -2.34
CA LEU A 129 -1.49 -10.96 -2.82
C LEU A 129 -2.86 -10.54 -2.29
N GLN A 130 -3.82 -11.46 -2.18
CA GLN A 130 -5.12 -11.16 -1.58
C GLN A 130 -4.97 -10.73 -0.11
N LEU A 131 -4.07 -11.37 0.65
CA LEU A 131 -3.75 -10.97 2.02
C LEU A 131 -3.07 -9.60 2.13
N LEU A 132 -2.44 -9.12 1.06
CA LEU A 132 -1.88 -7.77 0.98
C LEU A 132 -2.93 -6.71 0.60
N GLY A 133 -4.20 -7.11 0.41
CA GLY A 133 -5.30 -6.19 0.12
C GLY A 133 -5.39 -5.77 -1.35
N PHE A 134 -4.87 -6.58 -2.28
CA PHE A 134 -5.04 -6.34 -3.71
C PHE A 134 -6.47 -6.71 -4.13
N GLU A 135 -7.09 -5.83 -4.93
CA GLU A 135 -8.41 -6.07 -5.50
C GLU A 135 -8.37 -7.11 -6.62
N GLU A 136 -9.48 -7.82 -6.80
CA GLU A 136 -9.60 -8.89 -7.79
C GLU A 136 -9.33 -8.40 -9.23
N SER A 137 -9.80 -7.20 -9.58
CA SER A 137 -9.58 -6.56 -10.88
C SER A 137 -8.08 -6.39 -11.18
N LEU A 138 -7.31 -5.92 -10.20
CA LEU A 138 -5.88 -5.71 -10.29
C LEU A 138 -5.14 -7.06 -10.36
N LEU A 139 -5.55 -8.06 -9.59
CA LEU A 139 -4.98 -9.41 -9.60
C LEU A 139 -5.11 -10.08 -10.98
N LEU A 140 -6.27 -9.97 -11.62
CA LEU A 140 -6.48 -10.51 -12.98
C LEU A 140 -5.58 -9.82 -14.01
N GLY A 141 -5.40 -8.50 -13.87
CA GLY A 141 -4.50 -7.72 -14.71
C GLY A 141 -3.02 -8.13 -14.56
N ILE A 142 -2.57 -8.33 -13.31
CA ILE A 142 -1.23 -8.84 -13.01
C ILE A 142 -1.04 -10.23 -13.62
N ARG A 143 -2.01 -11.14 -13.46
CA ARG A 143 -1.95 -12.48 -14.05
C ARG A 143 -1.81 -12.45 -15.57
N ALA A 144 -2.52 -11.54 -16.24
CA ALA A 144 -2.39 -11.35 -17.68
C ALA A 144 -1.02 -10.78 -18.06
N ALA A 145 -0.50 -9.82 -17.30
CA ALA A 145 0.81 -9.22 -17.52
C ALA A 145 1.97 -10.20 -17.26
N LEU A 146 1.84 -11.13 -16.31
CA LEU A 146 2.84 -12.18 -16.06
C LEU A 146 3.09 -13.07 -17.29
N LYS A 147 2.11 -13.19 -18.20
CA LYS A 147 2.27 -13.94 -19.46
C LYS A 147 3.07 -13.20 -20.53
N VAL A 148 3.22 -11.88 -20.39
CA VAL A 148 3.91 -11.02 -21.36
C VAL A 148 4.97 -10.20 -20.61
N PRO A 149 6.15 -10.79 -20.34
CA PRO A 149 7.24 -10.10 -19.66
C PRO A 149 7.65 -8.85 -20.44
N GLN A 150 7.86 -7.74 -19.73
CA GLN A 150 8.36 -6.49 -20.29
C GLN A 150 9.64 -6.09 -19.56
N SER A 151 10.54 -5.39 -20.26
CA SER A 151 11.75 -4.86 -19.63
C SER A 151 11.41 -3.67 -18.73
N LEU A 152 12.18 -3.52 -17.64
CA LEU A 152 12.04 -2.40 -16.72
C LEU A 152 12.12 -1.04 -17.43
N ASP A 153 13.04 -0.89 -18.38
CA ASP A 153 13.26 0.37 -19.11
C ASP A 153 11.99 0.85 -19.83
N LEU A 154 11.26 -0.06 -20.48
CA LEU A 154 10.00 0.26 -21.17
C LEU A 154 8.85 0.56 -20.20
N LEU A 155 8.90 0.00 -18.99
CA LEU A 155 7.89 0.25 -17.97
C LEU A 155 8.12 1.59 -17.26
N MET A 156 9.36 2.07 -17.21
CA MET A 156 9.76 3.35 -16.61
C MET A 156 9.57 4.54 -17.56
N GLU A 157 9.65 4.32 -18.88
CA GLU A 157 9.44 5.36 -19.90
C GLU A 157 8.06 6.02 -19.75
N ASP A 158 8.00 7.35 -19.60
CA ASP A 158 6.77 8.13 -19.37
C ASP A 158 5.93 7.64 -18.17
N LEU A 159 6.58 7.15 -17.10
CA LEU A 159 5.87 6.77 -15.89
C LEU A 159 5.48 8.03 -15.10
N ASP A 160 4.18 8.18 -14.89
CA ASP A 160 3.60 9.23 -14.06
C ASP A 160 4.05 9.04 -12.58
N PRO A 161 4.55 10.09 -11.91
CA PRO A 161 4.96 10.03 -10.50
C PRO A 161 3.89 9.52 -9.54
N ASP A 162 2.60 9.83 -9.78
CA ASP A 162 1.50 9.35 -8.94
C ASP A 162 1.30 7.83 -9.10
N VAL A 163 1.45 7.33 -10.33
CA VAL A 163 1.42 5.89 -10.62
C VAL A 163 2.64 5.20 -10.02
N ALA A 164 3.81 5.84 -10.07
CA ALA A 164 5.03 5.33 -9.45
C ALA A 164 4.87 5.23 -7.92
N ALA A 165 4.25 6.21 -7.27
CA ALA A 165 3.98 6.18 -5.83
C ALA A 165 3.05 5.02 -5.44
N ILE A 166 1.96 4.83 -6.19
CA ILE A 166 1.04 3.70 -5.99
C ILE A 166 1.77 2.37 -6.24
N ALA A 167 2.53 2.27 -7.33
CA ALA A 167 3.28 1.09 -7.69
C ALA A 167 4.31 0.73 -6.60
N LEU A 168 5.07 1.70 -6.10
CA LEU A 168 6.09 1.51 -5.07
C LEU A 168 5.48 0.92 -3.79
N SER A 169 4.36 1.47 -3.31
CA SER A 169 3.70 0.97 -2.10
C SER A 169 3.33 -0.51 -2.19
N LYS A 170 2.82 -0.93 -3.36
CA LYS A 170 2.43 -2.31 -3.67
C LYS A 170 3.65 -3.20 -3.94
N ALA A 171 4.65 -2.66 -4.64
CA ALA A 171 5.90 -3.32 -5.00
C ALA A 171 6.69 -3.75 -3.77
N VAL A 172 6.83 -2.86 -2.77
CA VAL A 172 7.50 -3.18 -1.51
C VAL A 172 6.79 -4.33 -0.78
N GLY A 173 5.46 -4.34 -0.80
CA GLY A 173 4.68 -5.45 -0.23
C GLY A 173 4.97 -6.79 -0.90
N ILE A 174 5.11 -6.78 -2.24
CA ILE A 174 5.42 -7.98 -3.04
C ILE A 174 6.86 -8.45 -2.80
N ALA A 175 7.86 -7.56 -2.90
CA ALA A 175 9.28 -7.87 -2.72
C ALA A 175 9.63 -8.33 -1.29
N LEU A 176 8.70 -8.20 -0.34
CA LEU A 176 8.87 -8.69 1.03
C LEU A 176 8.13 -10.00 1.31
N LEU A 177 7.48 -10.61 0.32
CA LEU A 177 6.75 -11.88 0.48
C LEU A 177 7.68 -13.03 0.87
N ASP A 178 8.80 -13.16 0.17
CA ASP A 178 9.87 -14.13 0.43
C ASP A 178 10.84 -13.66 1.55
N ARG A 179 10.65 -12.42 2.02
CA ARG A 179 11.44 -11.71 3.04
C ARG A 179 12.87 -11.43 2.62
N GLN A 180 13.17 -11.40 1.33
CA GLN A 180 14.48 -11.05 0.81
C GLN A 180 14.31 -10.19 -0.43
N VAL A 181 14.79 -8.94 -0.38
CA VAL A 181 14.82 -8.11 -1.58
C VAL A 181 16.06 -8.48 -2.37
N ASN A 182 15.89 -9.00 -3.58
CA ASN A 182 17.00 -9.37 -4.43
C ASN A 182 17.53 -8.14 -5.24
N PRO A 183 18.71 -8.23 -5.87
CA PRO A 183 19.30 -7.08 -6.58
C PRO A 183 18.46 -6.53 -7.75
N GLN A 184 17.62 -7.36 -8.37
CA GLN A 184 16.76 -6.93 -9.48
C GLN A 184 15.50 -6.22 -8.97
N GLU A 185 14.92 -6.70 -7.89
CA GLU A 185 13.84 -6.02 -7.17
C GLU A 185 14.32 -4.68 -6.61
N ASP A 186 15.49 -4.64 -5.96
CA ASP A 186 16.08 -3.42 -5.44
C ASP A 186 16.28 -2.38 -6.55
N LYS A 187 16.78 -2.82 -7.72
CA LYS A 187 16.90 -1.96 -8.91
C LYS A 187 15.54 -1.42 -9.38
N ALA A 188 14.49 -2.24 -9.38
CA ALA A 188 13.15 -1.82 -9.76
C ALA A 188 12.54 -0.82 -8.77
N LEU A 189 12.70 -1.07 -7.46
CA LEU A 189 12.26 -0.19 -6.39
C LEU A 189 12.99 1.15 -6.42
N ALA A 190 14.32 1.13 -6.62
CA ALA A 190 15.13 2.33 -6.78
C ALA A 190 14.71 3.13 -8.02
N ALA A 191 14.41 2.48 -9.15
CA ALA A 191 13.92 3.16 -10.35
C ALA A 191 12.58 3.87 -10.11
N LEU A 192 11.63 3.22 -9.41
CA LEU A 192 10.36 3.84 -9.03
C LEU A 192 10.57 5.06 -8.13
N LEU A 193 11.49 4.97 -7.16
CA LEU A 193 11.84 6.08 -6.28
C LEU A 193 12.44 7.26 -7.06
N GLU A 194 13.31 7.00 -8.05
CA GLU A 194 13.90 8.06 -8.87
C GLU A 194 12.85 8.78 -9.72
N VAL A 195 11.86 8.07 -10.28
CA VAL A 195 10.74 8.69 -11.00
C VAL A 195 9.95 9.64 -10.11
N MET A 196 9.73 9.28 -8.84
CA MET A 196 9.03 10.13 -7.87
C MET A 196 9.83 11.38 -7.46
N LYS A 197 11.17 11.33 -7.54
CA LYS A 197 12.04 12.48 -7.22
C LYS A 197 12.19 13.46 -8.37
N GLN A 198 11.88 13.05 -9.60
CA GLN A 198 11.96 13.95 -10.74
C GLN A 198 10.85 15.00 -10.62
N PRO A 199 11.19 16.30 -10.59
CA PRO A 199 10.17 17.34 -10.57
C PRO A 199 9.35 17.21 -11.85
N THR A 200 8.03 17.09 -11.68
CA THR A 200 7.06 17.24 -12.77
C THR A 200 7.36 18.55 -13.49
N GLY A 201 7.87 18.44 -14.72
CA GLY A 201 8.15 19.58 -15.60
C GLY A 201 6.89 20.32 -16.01
#